data_AF-A0A381Z2A4-F1
#
_entry.id   AF-A0A381Z2A4-F1
#
_cell.length_a   1.000
_cell.length_b   1.000
_cell.length_c   1.000
_cell.angle_alpha   90.00
_cell.angle_beta   90.00
_cell.angle_gamma   90.00
#
_symmetry.space_group_name_H-M   'P 1'
#
loop_
_entity.id
_entity.type
_entity.pdbx_description
1 polymer ?
#
loop_
_entity_poly.entity_id
_entity_poly.type
_entity_poly.pdbx_seq_one_letter_code
_entity_poly.pdbx_strand_id
1 'polypeptide(L)'
;MVVWEPPIRDYQFLYHEVLPAIETVQRLGYTDFDADFLDSLIEGWATHASEVWLPINQLGDREGLKFEDGKITMPQEFKDAYRQGIDEGWLSTSSLPEHGGMGVPLFFQAVTWAEFGTSTCMSLSVLPALTNGVYEVLVKHGKKDLIDYFATNLASGEWAGTMCLTEPHAGTDLGIIATRADPQEDGTYRLTGSKCFITFGEHDMTENIVHLVLAKAPGGPEGTKGISLFLVPKRLSRDWQSGGLEGISHNLASVHNGVTCSGTEEKMGIHASPTCVMNLDDSVGWLV
;
A
#
# COMPACT_ATOMS: atom_id res chain seq x y z
N MET A 1 -13.09 26.31 -10.95
CA MET A 1 -11.98 25.34 -11.04
C MET A 1 -11.17 25.52 -9.78
N VAL A 2 -10.89 24.43 -9.05
CA VAL A 2 -10.02 24.50 -7.86
C VAL A 2 -8.61 24.79 -8.36
N VAL A 3 -7.90 25.69 -7.68
CA VAL A 3 -6.52 26.05 -7.98
C VAL A 3 -5.66 25.59 -6.80
N TRP A 4 -4.63 24.81 -7.09
CA TRP A 4 -3.57 24.45 -6.17
C TRP A 4 -2.25 24.86 -6.82
N GLU A 5 -1.46 25.67 -6.11
CA GLU A 5 -0.14 26.09 -6.58
C GLU A 5 0.91 25.24 -5.86
N PRO A 6 1.63 24.35 -6.57
CA PRO A 6 2.64 23.50 -5.95
C PRO A 6 3.76 24.37 -5.35
N PRO A 7 4.15 24.17 -4.08
CA PRO A 7 5.16 24.99 -3.41
C PRO A 7 6.60 24.59 -3.83
N ILE A 8 6.86 24.47 -5.13
CA ILE A 8 8.15 24.02 -5.71
C ILE A 8 9.32 24.84 -5.16
N ARG A 9 9.18 26.17 -5.14
CA ARG A 9 10.24 27.07 -4.68
C ARG A 9 10.60 26.86 -3.20
N ASP A 10 9.61 26.55 -2.37
CA ASP A 10 9.83 26.29 -0.94
C ASP A 10 10.62 25.00 -0.74
N TYR A 11 10.28 23.95 -1.49
CA TYR A 11 11.05 22.71 -1.52
C TYR A 11 12.48 22.88 -2.03
N GLN A 12 12.67 23.66 -3.10
CA GLN A 12 14.01 24.02 -3.59
C GLN A 12 14.81 24.79 -2.52
N PHE A 13 14.17 25.73 -1.83
CA PHE A 13 14.82 26.45 -0.71
C PHE A 13 15.25 25.46 0.39
N LEU A 14 14.35 24.57 0.80
CA LEU A 14 14.63 23.59 1.84
C LEU A 14 15.77 22.64 1.45
N TYR A 15 15.76 22.07 0.24
CA TYR A 15 16.72 21.05 -0.16
C TYR A 15 18.08 21.57 -0.63
N HIS A 16 18.14 22.81 -1.14
CA HIS A 16 19.38 23.38 -1.68
C HIS A 16 20.02 24.42 -0.76
N GLU A 17 19.23 25.15 0.04
CA GLU A 17 19.72 26.29 0.82
C GLU A 17 19.72 26.04 2.33
N VAL A 18 18.79 25.22 2.84
CA VAL A 18 18.64 24.94 4.28
C VAL A 18 19.24 23.60 4.67
N LEU A 19 18.87 22.54 3.94
CA LEU A 19 19.28 21.17 4.20
C LEU A 19 20.37 20.78 3.20
N PRO A 20 21.45 20.10 3.62
CA PRO A 20 22.42 19.54 2.68
C PRO A 20 21.89 18.23 2.07
N ALA A 21 20.73 18.28 1.38
CA ALA A 21 19.98 17.09 0.97
C ALA A 21 20.79 16.21 0.00
N ILE A 22 21.30 16.80 -1.08
CA ILE A 22 22.10 16.10 -2.10
C ILE A 22 23.37 15.50 -1.51
N GLU A 23 24.16 16.29 -0.77
CA GLU A 23 25.37 15.80 -0.10
C GLU A 23 25.04 14.62 0.83
N THR A 24 23.95 14.73 1.58
CA THR A 24 23.54 13.70 2.54
C THR A 24 23.19 12.39 1.85
N VAL A 25 22.37 12.40 0.79
CA VAL A 25 21.97 11.17 0.11
C VAL A 25 23.12 10.56 -0.69
N GLN A 26 24.02 11.37 -1.26
CA GLN A 26 25.23 10.85 -1.92
C GLN A 26 26.14 10.08 -0.95
N ARG A 27 26.31 10.57 0.29
CA ARG A 27 27.03 9.82 1.35
C ARG A 27 26.34 8.53 1.77
N LEU A 28 25.03 8.42 1.55
CA LEU A 28 24.23 7.21 1.82
C LEU A 28 24.22 6.23 0.64
N GLY A 29 24.96 6.51 -0.43
CA GLY A 29 25.13 5.62 -1.58
C GLY A 29 24.33 6.00 -2.82
N TYR A 30 23.56 7.09 -2.79
CA TYR A 30 22.84 7.62 -3.96
C TYR A 30 23.77 8.52 -4.80
N THR A 31 24.87 7.97 -5.32
CA THR A 31 25.95 8.75 -5.95
C THR A 31 25.52 9.49 -7.21
N ASP A 32 24.53 8.95 -7.93
CA ASP A 32 24.03 9.50 -9.18
C ASP A 32 22.82 10.43 -8.97
N PHE A 33 22.43 10.68 -7.71
CA PHE A 33 21.34 11.60 -7.38
C PHE A 33 21.90 13.02 -7.18
N ASP A 34 21.46 13.95 -8.02
CA ASP A 34 21.90 15.35 -8.01
C ASP A 34 20.73 16.34 -7.91
N ALA A 35 21.07 17.63 -7.84
CA ALA A 35 20.11 18.72 -7.67
C ALA A 35 19.17 18.86 -8.87
N ASP A 36 19.68 18.74 -10.09
CA ASP A 36 18.90 18.89 -11.31
C ASP A 36 17.88 17.74 -11.45
N PHE A 37 18.26 16.52 -11.07
CA PHE A 37 17.35 15.38 -11.04
C PHE A 37 16.28 15.54 -9.96
N LEU A 38 16.64 16.00 -8.76
CA LEU A 38 15.65 16.31 -7.72
C LEU A 38 14.65 17.37 -8.18
N ASP A 39 15.11 18.46 -8.78
CA ASP A 39 14.23 19.53 -9.27
C ASP A 39 13.30 19.04 -10.38
N SER A 40 13.82 18.22 -11.30
CA SER A 40 13.02 17.58 -12.35
C SER A 40 11.92 16.68 -11.78
N LEU A 41 12.22 15.92 -10.72
CA LEU A 41 11.24 15.08 -10.02
C LEU A 41 10.15 15.93 -9.35
N ILE A 42 10.53 17.03 -8.69
CA ILE A 42 9.57 17.94 -8.02
C ILE A 42 8.63 18.56 -9.06
N GLU A 43 9.16 19.07 -10.17
CA GLU A 43 8.38 19.71 -11.24
C GLU A 43 7.45 18.71 -11.95
N GLY A 44 7.96 17.52 -12.27
CA GLY A 44 7.18 16.46 -12.91
C GLY A 44 6.03 16.00 -12.03
N TRP A 45 6.30 15.73 -10.75
CA TRP A 45 5.26 15.30 -9.82
C TRP A 45 4.24 16.41 -9.53
N ALA A 46 4.69 17.66 -9.42
CA ALA A 46 3.80 18.81 -9.28
C ALA A 46 2.82 18.93 -10.46
N THR A 47 3.30 18.70 -11.68
CA THR A 47 2.49 18.70 -12.91
C THR A 47 1.45 17.58 -12.86
N HIS A 48 1.88 16.33 -12.63
CA HIS A 48 0.98 15.19 -12.52
C HIS A 48 -0.09 15.39 -11.43
N ALA A 49 0.33 15.82 -10.23
CA ALA A 49 -0.59 16.05 -9.13
C ALA A 49 -1.63 17.14 -9.47
N SER A 50 -1.22 18.20 -10.17
CA SER A 50 -2.11 19.30 -10.56
C SER A 50 -3.06 18.93 -11.70
N GLU A 51 -2.60 18.17 -12.68
CA GLU A 51 -3.35 17.90 -13.91
C GLU A 51 -4.18 16.61 -13.84
N VAL A 52 -3.74 15.63 -13.05
CA VAL A 52 -4.36 14.29 -12.97
C VAL A 52 -5.09 14.10 -11.65
N TRP A 53 -4.44 14.40 -10.51
CA TRP A 53 -5.01 14.10 -9.19
C TRP A 53 -5.93 15.19 -8.65
N LEU A 54 -5.57 16.47 -8.79
CA LEU A 54 -6.40 17.57 -8.31
C LEU A 54 -7.83 17.58 -8.89
N PRO A 55 -8.06 17.35 -10.19
CA PRO A 55 -9.41 17.40 -10.76
C PRO A 55 -10.38 16.36 -10.18
N ILE A 56 -9.86 15.21 -9.73
CA ILE A 56 -10.68 14.10 -9.24
C ILE A 56 -10.99 14.19 -7.73
N ASN A 57 -10.34 15.08 -6.98
CA ASN A 57 -10.53 15.16 -5.53
C ASN A 57 -11.96 15.52 -5.11
N GLN A 58 -12.53 16.56 -5.73
CA GLN A 58 -13.92 16.95 -5.46
C GLN A 58 -14.92 15.89 -5.96
N LEU A 59 -14.58 15.17 -7.03
CA LEU A 59 -15.38 14.04 -7.53
C LEU A 59 -15.37 12.90 -6.49
N GLY A 60 -14.20 12.55 -5.95
CA GLY A 60 -14.06 11.49 -4.96
C GLY A 60 -14.83 11.76 -3.68
N ASP A 61 -14.94 13.03 -3.25
CA ASP A 61 -15.77 13.41 -2.11
C ASP A 61 -17.28 13.36 -2.41
N ARG A 62 -17.69 13.82 -3.59
CA ARG A 62 -19.11 13.89 -3.98
C ARG A 62 -19.71 12.53 -4.30
N GLU A 63 -18.97 11.69 -5.02
CA GLU A 63 -19.46 10.42 -5.55
C GLU A 63 -19.06 9.23 -4.67
N GLY A 64 -17.90 9.32 -4.02
CA GLY A 64 -17.39 8.27 -3.15
C GLY A 64 -17.19 6.94 -3.88
N LEU A 65 -17.10 5.87 -3.08
CA LEU A 65 -17.10 4.50 -3.57
C LEU A 65 -18.50 3.89 -3.48
N LYS A 66 -18.73 2.80 -4.21
CA LYS A 66 -19.94 1.98 -4.06
C LYS A 66 -19.60 0.64 -3.43
N PHE A 67 -20.39 0.20 -2.47
CA PHE A 67 -20.27 -1.12 -1.85
C PHE A 67 -21.52 -1.96 -2.13
N GLU A 68 -21.33 -3.15 -2.71
CA GLU A 68 -22.40 -4.10 -3.00
C GLU A 68 -21.86 -5.54 -2.83
N ASP A 69 -22.50 -6.34 -1.97
CA ASP A 69 -22.18 -7.76 -1.74
C ASP A 69 -20.67 -8.05 -1.56
N GLY A 70 -20.00 -7.27 -0.71
CA GLY A 70 -18.59 -7.44 -0.40
C GLY A 70 -17.62 -6.93 -1.47
N LYS A 71 -18.13 -6.30 -2.53
CA LYS A 71 -17.34 -5.67 -3.59
C LYS A 71 -17.38 -4.15 -3.46
N ILE A 72 -16.22 -3.54 -3.68
CA ILE A 72 -16.09 -2.09 -3.75
C ILE A 72 -15.79 -1.70 -5.19
N THR A 73 -16.64 -0.83 -5.74
CA THR A 73 -16.44 -0.22 -7.06
C THR A 73 -16.03 1.23 -6.87
N MET A 74 -14.82 1.54 -7.35
CA MET A 74 -14.27 2.89 -7.35
C MET A 74 -14.76 3.70 -8.55
N PRO A 75 -14.82 5.05 -8.45
CA PRO A 75 -15.03 5.91 -9.61
C PRO A 75 -14.04 5.61 -10.73
N GLN A 76 -14.47 5.75 -11.98
CA GLN A 76 -13.63 5.42 -13.13
C GLN A 76 -12.41 6.33 -13.20
N GLU A 77 -12.60 7.62 -12.88
CA GLU A 77 -11.56 8.64 -12.86
C GLU A 77 -10.44 8.33 -11.85
N PHE A 78 -10.76 7.66 -10.74
CA PHE A 78 -9.77 7.21 -9.77
C PHE A 78 -8.92 6.05 -10.34
N LYS A 79 -9.56 5.11 -11.05
CA LYS A 79 -8.85 4.00 -11.70
C LYS A 79 -7.92 4.51 -12.79
N ASP A 80 -8.40 5.44 -13.61
CA ASP A 80 -7.63 6.04 -14.70
C ASP A 80 -6.45 6.84 -14.16
N ALA A 81 -6.66 7.68 -13.13
CA ALA A 81 -5.59 8.45 -12.49
C ALA A 81 -4.53 7.58 -11.80
N TYR A 82 -4.95 6.44 -11.20
CA TYR A 82 -4.02 5.48 -10.61
C TYR A 82 -3.21 4.74 -11.68
N ARG A 83 -3.86 4.26 -12.75
CA ARG A 83 -3.19 3.61 -13.88
C ARG A 83 -2.20 4.57 -14.55
N GLN A 84 -2.57 5.83 -14.76
CA GLN A 84 -1.65 6.84 -15.30
C GLN A 84 -0.44 7.05 -14.38
N GLY A 85 -0.64 7.09 -13.05
CA GLY A 85 0.48 7.15 -12.09
C GLY A 85 1.42 5.95 -12.15
N ILE A 86 0.90 4.74 -12.44
CA ILE A 86 1.72 3.54 -12.70
C ILE A 86 2.52 3.72 -13.98
N ASP A 87 1.83 4.08 -15.08
CA ASP A 87 2.42 4.16 -16.42
C ASP A 87 3.52 5.23 -16.50
N GLU A 88 3.40 6.31 -15.73
CA GLU A 88 4.41 7.38 -15.60
C GLU A 88 5.52 7.06 -14.58
N GLY A 89 5.36 5.99 -13.79
CA GLY A 89 6.34 5.55 -12.80
C GLY A 89 6.30 6.30 -11.46
N TRP A 90 5.31 7.17 -11.24
CA TRP A 90 5.20 7.95 -10.01
C TRP A 90 4.91 7.12 -8.76
N LEU A 91 4.37 5.91 -8.92
CA LEU A 91 4.05 5.04 -7.78
C LEU A 91 5.25 4.20 -7.30
N SER A 92 6.30 4.10 -8.12
CA SER A 92 7.49 3.25 -7.87
C SER A 92 8.77 4.05 -7.62
N THR A 93 8.66 5.35 -7.30
CA THR A 93 9.80 6.27 -7.24
C THR A 93 10.88 5.81 -6.26
N SER A 94 10.51 5.38 -5.05
CA SER A 94 11.46 4.94 -4.01
C SER A 94 11.72 3.44 -4.02
N SER A 95 10.99 2.66 -4.82
CA SER A 95 11.18 1.22 -4.90
C SER A 95 12.55 0.89 -5.50
N LEU A 96 13.09 -0.28 -5.13
CA LEU A 96 14.40 -0.72 -5.58
C LEU A 96 14.43 -0.96 -7.11
N PRO A 97 15.53 -0.61 -7.80
CA PRO A 97 15.66 -0.84 -9.24
C PRO A 97 15.50 -2.30 -9.67
N GLU A 98 15.93 -3.26 -8.84
CA GLU A 98 15.75 -4.70 -9.09
C GLU A 98 14.28 -5.14 -9.13
N HIS A 99 13.38 -4.35 -8.54
CA HIS A 99 11.93 -4.52 -8.57
C HIS A 99 11.24 -3.56 -9.54
N GLY A 100 12.00 -2.86 -10.40
CA GLY A 100 11.48 -1.95 -11.43
C GLY A 100 11.19 -0.51 -10.94
N GLY A 101 11.65 -0.13 -9.75
CA GLY A 101 11.53 1.23 -9.24
C GLY A 101 12.62 2.18 -9.73
N MET A 102 12.45 3.47 -9.45
CA MET A 102 13.45 4.50 -9.82
C MET A 102 14.63 4.57 -8.85
N GLY A 103 14.52 3.98 -7.66
CA GLY A 103 15.57 4.04 -6.63
C GLY A 103 15.82 5.45 -6.09
N VAL A 104 14.81 6.32 -6.12
CA VAL A 104 14.90 7.68 -5.56
C VAL A 104 15.02 7.61 -4.04
N PRO A 105 15.85 8.44 -3.39
CA PRO A 105 15.93 8.51 -1.94
C PRO A 105 14.57 8.74 -1.29
N LEU A 106 14.31 8.03 -0.19
CA LEU A 106 13.03 8.02 0.53
C LEU A 106 12.49 9.43 0.87
N PHE A 107 13.36 10.41 1.11
CA PHE A 107 12.93 11.76 1.50
C PHE A 107 12.04 12.40 0.43
N PHE A 108 12.30 12.16 -0.87
CA PHE A 108 11.47 12.71 -1.93
C PHE A 108 10.05 12.15 -1.83
N GLN A 109 9.92 10.83 -1.65
CA GLN A 109 8.63 10.17 -1.49
C GLN A 109 7.91 10.61 -0.20
N ALA A 110 8.63 10.59 0.92
CA ALA A 110 8.07 10.82 2.25
C ALA A 110 7.67 12.27 2.50
N VAL A 111 8.23 13.23 1.76
CA VAL A 111 8.01 14.66 1.97
C VAL A 111 7.31 15.28 0.76
N THR A 112 8.02 15.54 -0.33
CA THR A 112 7.47 16.25 -1.50
C THR A 112 6.36 15.46 -2.17
N TRP A 113 6.58 14.18 -2.46
CA TRP A 113 5.60 13.35 -3.14
C TRP A 113 4.31 13.24 -2.31
N ALA A 114 4.47 12.95 -1.02
CA ALA A 114 3.38 12.82 -0.08
C ALA A 114 2.58 14.12 0.09
N GLU A 115 3.23 15.27 0.25
CA GLU A 115 2.54 16.55 0.39
C GLU A 115 1.72 16.88 -0.85
N PHE A 116 2.31 16.77 -2.04
CA PHE A 116 1.63 17.14 -3.29
C PHE A 116 0.47 16.20 -3.55
N GLY A 117 0.66 14.89 -3.35
CA GLY A 117 -0.41 13.90 -3.49
C GLY A 117 -1.56 14.12 -2.52
N THR A 118 -1.27 14.34 -1.24
CA THR A 118 -2.31 14.55 -0.21
C THR A 118 -3.03 15.89 -0.36
N SER A 119 -2.32 16.93 -0.80
CA SER A 119 -2.91 18.26 -1.06
C SER A 119 -3.85 18.25 -2.26
N THR A 120 -3.51 17.48 -3.30
CA THR A 120 -4.28 17.43 -4.53
C THR A 120 -5.42 16.42 -4.47
N CYS A 121 -5.19 15.22 -3.95
CA CYS A 121 -6.22 14.18 -3.78
C CYS A 121 -5.89 13.22 -2.63
N MET A 122 -6.24 13.62 -1.39
CA MET A 122 -6.01 12.82 -0.18
C MET A 122 -6.60 11.39 -0.29
N SER A 123 -7.78 11.22 -0.87
CA SER A 123 -8.40 9.88 -0.96
C SER A 123 -7.62 8.92 -1.87
N LEU A 124 -7.06 9.42 -2.98
CA LEU A 124 -6.26 8.59 -3.88
C LEU A 124 -4.86 8.37 -3.34
N SER A 125 -4.22 9.41 -2.79
CA SER A 125 -2.81 9.37 -2.35
C SER A 125 -2.52 8.29 -1.31
N VAL A 126 -3.55 7.89 -0.54
CA VAL A 126 -3.41 6.88 0.52
C VAL A 126 -3.13 5.48 -0.04
N LEU A 127 -3.69 5.11 -1.19
CA LEU A 127 -3.47 3.79 -1.79
C LEU A 127 -1.98 3.53 -2.12
N PRO A 128 -1.31 4.34 -2.95
CA PRO A 128 0.11 4.14 -3.23
C PRO A 128 0.99 4.30 -1.99
N ALA A 129 0.63 5.14 -1.02
CA ALA A 129 1.36 5.24 0.24
C ALA A 129 1.31 3.93 1.05
N LEU A 130 0.13 3.30 1.16
CA LEU A 130 -0.02 2.01 1.83
C LEU A 130 0.69 0.88 1.08
N THR A 131 0.56 0.84 -0.25
CA THR A 131 1.25 -0.15 -1.08
C THR A 131 2.76 -0.08 -0.89
N ASN A 132 3.33 1.14 -0.89
CA ASN A 132 4.75 1.34 -0.63
C ASN A 132 5.16 0.92 0.79
N GLY A 133 4.36 1.22 1.81
CA GLY A 133 4.62 0.73 3.16
C GLY A 133 4.64 -0.81 3.26
N VAL A 134 3.72 -1.49 2.57
CA VAL A 134 3.70 -2.96 2.49
C VAL A 134 4.93 -3.49 1.76
N TYR A 135 5.30 -2.87 0.64
CA TYR A 135 6.51 -3.19 -0.10
C TYR A 135 7.77 -3.07 0.77
N GLU A 136 7.94 -1.96 1.49
CA GLU A 136 9.11 -1.74 2.35
C GLU A 136 9.22 -2.78 3.47
N VAL A 137 8.09 -3.11 4.13
CA VAL A 137 8.07 -4.14 5.16
C VAL A 137 8.43 -5.49 4.57
N LEU A 138 7.85 -5.85 3.42
CA LEU A 138 8.13 -7.11 2.75
C LEU A 138 9.61 -7.22 2.37
N VAL A 139 10.17 -6.23 1.68
CA VAL A 139 11.57 -6.27 1.21
C VAL A 139 12.55 -6.34 2.37
N LYS A 140 12.24 -5.68 3.48
CA LYS A 140 13.15 -5.62 4.63
C LYS A 140 13.08 -6.85 5.55
N HIS A 141 11.89 -7.44 5.69
CA HIS A 141 11.64 -8.46 6.72
C HIS A 141 11.19 -9.79 6.16
N GLY A 142 10.58 -9.82 4.98
CA GLY A 142 10.02 -11.02 4.38
C GLY A 142 11.06 -12.06 3.98
N LYS A 143 10.60 -13.31 3.88
CA LYS A 143 11.39 -14.39 3.29
C LYS A 143 11.63 -14.14 1.81
N LYS A 144 12.74 -14.69 1.30
CA LYS A 144 13.17 -14.49 -0.09
C LYS A 144 12.08 -14.86 -1.11
N ASP A 145 11.40 -15.98 -0.92
CA ASP A 145 10.34 -16.43 -1.83
C ASP A 145 9.11 -15.50 -1.83
N LEU A 146 8.81 -14.85 -0.70
CA LEU A 146 7.77 -13.81 -0.65
C LEU A 146 8.20 -12.54 -1.36
N ILE A 147 9.46 -12.11 -1.16
CA ILE A 147 10.02 -10.92 -1.83
C ILE A 147 9.99 -11.14 -3.35
N ASP A 148 10.55 -12.27 -3.81
CA ASP A 148 10.62 -12.60 -5.23
C ASP A 148 9.23 -12.64 -5.90
N TYR A 149 8.20 -13.07 -5.17
CA TYR A 149 6.83 -13.20 -5.69
C TYR A 149 6.04 -11.88 -5.67
N PHE A 150 6.11 -11.10 -4.59
CA PHE A 150 5.23 -9.94 -4.40
C PHE A 150 5.89 -8.59 -4.71
N ALA A 151 7.21 -8.47 -4.57
CA ALA A 151 7.87 -7.17 -4.52
C ALA A 151 7.73 -6.37 -5.81
N THR A 152 7.90 -6.98 -6.99
CA THR A 152 7.78 -6.29 -8.27
C THR A 152 6.38 -5.74 -8.52
N ASN A 153 5.32 -6.53 -8.26
CA ASN A 153 3.94 -6.07 -8.47
C ASN A 153 3.50 -5.02 -7.44
N LEU A 154 4.02 -5.08 -6.21
CA LEU A 154 3.79 -4.05 -5.19
C LEU A 154 4.56 -2.77 -5.53
N ALA A 155 5.82 -2.87 -5.97
CA ALA A 155 6.65 -1.74 -6.37
C ALA A 155 6.02 -0.95 -7.52
N SER A 156 5.53 -1.64 -8.55
CA SER A 156 4.88 -0.98 -9.69
C SER A 156 3.49 -0.44 -9.36
N GLY A 157 2.85 -0.90 -8.28
CA GLY A 157 1.46 -0.58 -7.96
C GLY A 157 0.42 -1.41 -8.71
N GLU A 158 0.84 -2.36 -9.56
CA GLU A 158 -0.07 -3.31 -10.24
C GLU A 158 -0.87 -4.14 -9.24
N TRP A 159 -0.24 -4.49 -8.11
CA TRP A 159 -0.91 -5.01 -6.92
C TRP A 159 -0.88 -3.97 -5.80
N ALA A 160 -1.97 -3.88 -5.06
CA ALA A 160 -2.07 -2.98 -3.92
C ALA A 160 -1.58 -3.64 -2.64
N GLY A 161 -1.24 -2.82 -1.64
CA GLY A 161 -0.92 -3.26 -0.29
C GLY A 161 -1.77 -2.54 0.75
N THR A 162 -2.13 -3.24 1.82
CA THR A 162 -2.80 -2.64 2.99
C THR A 162 -2.37 -3.32 4.29
N MET A 163 -2.68 -2.68 5.41
CA MET A 163 -2.33 -3.11 6.76
C MET A 163 -3.58 -3.40 7.60
N CYS A 164 -3.66 -4.61 8.14
CA CYS A 164 -4.79 -5.20 8.85
C CYS A 164 -4.48 -5.37 10.36
N LEU A 165 -4.62 -4.29 11.14
CA LEU A 165 -4.21 -4.24 12.54
C LEU A 165 -5.41 -4.31 13.50
N THR A 166 -6.25 -3.28 13.44
CA THR A 166 -7.32 -2.95 14.38
C THR A 166 -8.48 -3.93 14.32
N GLU A 167 -9.07 -4.20 15.49
CA GLU A 167 -10.32 -4.97 15.63
C GLU A 167 -11.37 -4.13 16.34
N PRO A 168 -12.68 -4.43 16.23
CA PRO A 168 -13.73 -3.62 16.86
C PRO A 168 -13.57 -3.40 18.37
N HIS A 169 -12.91 -4.32 19.05
CA HIS A 169 -12.62 -4.25 20.49
C HIS A 169 -11.16 -3.87 20.80
N ALA A 170 -10.30 -3.69 19.78
CA ALA A 170 -8.85 -3.52 19.92
C ALA A 170 -8.33 -2.44 18.95
N GLY A 171 -8.32 -1.19 19.41
CA GLY A 171 -7.72 -0.03 18.71
C GLY A 171 -6.33 0.29 19.23
N THR A 172 -6.24 1.23 20.18
CA THR A 172 -4.96 1.62 20.80
C THR A 172 -4.26 0.47 21.51
N ASP A 173 -5.03 -0.42 22.14
CA ASP A 173 -4.49 -1.65 22.75
C ASP A 173 -4.59 -2.82 21.76
N LEU A 174 -3.55 -3.01 20.96
CA LEU A 174 -3.45 -4.15 20.05
C LEU A 174 -3.16 -5.46 20.80
N GLY A 175 -2.77 -5.44 22.07
CA GLY A 175 -2.44 -6.65 22.82
C GLY A 175 -3.63 -7.61 22.99
N ILE A 176 -4.84 -7.06 22.90
CA ILE A 176 -6.09 -7.79 23.10
C ILE A 176 -6.74 -8.27 21.79
N ILE A 177 -6.08 -8.14 20.64
CA ILE A 177 -6.61 -8.70 19.38
C ILE A 177 -6.92 -10.20 19.51
N ALA A 178 -7.94 -10.65 18.81
CA ALA A 178 -8.44 -12.02 18.80
C ALA A 178 -8.18 -12.75 17.47
N THR A 179 -7.78 -12.05 16.40
CA THR A 179 -7.37 -12.70 15.15
C THR A 179 -6.23 -13.67 15.42
N ARG A 180 -6.42 -14.92 15.01
CA ARG A 180 -5.46 -16.01 15.21
C ARG A 180 -4.85 -16.46 13.89
N ALA A 181 -3.66 -17.05 13.97
CA ALA A 181 -2.96 -17.68 12.86
C ALA A 181 -2.56 -19.10 13.25
N ASP A 182 -3.28 -20.09 12.74
CA ASP A 182 -3.06 -21.50 13.04
C ASP A 182 -2.00 -22.09 12.09
N PRO A 183 -0.84 -22.57 12.59
CA PRO A 183 0.27 -23.05 11.76
C PRO A 183 -0.10 -24.33 11.01
N GLN A 184 0.38 -24.47 9.78
CA GLN A 184 0.17 -25.63 8.92
C GLN A 184 1.47 -26.43 8.74
N GLU A 185 1.34 -27.71 8.36
CA GLU A 185 2.49 -28.60 8.12
C GLU A 185 3.39 -28.14 6.97
N ASP A 186 2.84 -27.40 6.01
CA ASP A 186 3.55 -26.88 4.83
C ASP A 186 4.29 -25.55 5.10
N GLY A 187 4.25 -25.05 6.34
CA GLY A 187 4.88 -23.80 6.75
C GLY A 187 4.05 -22.54 6.51
N THR A 188 2.83 -22.67 5.98
CA THR A 188 1.84 -21.58 5.93
C THR A 188 1.03 -21.48 7.23
N TYR A 189 0.16 -20.49 7.30
CA TYR A 189 -0.79 -20.29 8.39
C TYR A 189 -2.21 -20.15 7.86
N ARG A 190 -3.18 -20.57 8.66
CA ARG A 190 -4.61 -20.31 8.45
C ARG A 190 -5.03 -19.18 9.38
N LEU A 191 -5.38 -18.05 8.81
CA LEU A 191 -5.81 -16.88 9.57
C LEU A 191 -7.32 -16.86 9.71
N THR A 192 -7.80 -16.61 10.92
CA THR A 192 -9.21 -16.41 11.20
C THR A 192 -9.41 -15.22 12.13
N GLY A 193 -10.29 -14.31 11.76
CA GLY A 193 -10.61 -13.14 12.56
C GLY A 193 -11.33 -12.06 11.76
N SER A 194 -11.49 -10.91 12.38
CA SER A 194 -12.11 -9.74 11.76
C SER A 194 -11.32 -8.49 12.12
N LYS A 195 -11.08 -7.65 11.12
CA LYS A 195 -10.36 -6.39 11.21
C LYS A 195 -11.28 -5.26 10.78
N CYS A 196 -11.14 -4.08 11.37
CA CYS A 196 -11.94 -2.91 11.01
C CYS A 196 -11.07 -1.70 10.74
N PHE A 197 -11.64 -0.71 10.05
CA PHE A 197 -10.95 0.50 9.62
C PHE A 197 -9.76 0.22 8.68
N ILE A 198 -9.88 -0.80 7.84
CA ILE A 198 -8.82 -1.18 6.92
C ILE A 198 -8.90 -0.34 5.66
N THR A 199 -8.01 0.64 5.58
CA THR A 199 -7.93 1.55 4.44
C THR A 199 -7.48 0.82 3.18
N PHE A 200 -8.23 0.94 2.08
CA PHE A 200 -8.03 0.15 0.86
C PHE A 200 -7.97 -1.37 1.10
N GLY A 201 -8.73 -1.87 2.09
CA GLY A 201 -8.89 -3.31 2.34
C GLY A 201 -9.54 -4.07 1.17
N GLU A 202 -10.36 -3.39 0.37
CA GLU A 202 -10.99 -3.93 -0.83
C GLU A 202 -11.26 -2.79 -1.82
N HIS A 203 -11.08 -3.05 -3.12
CA HIS A 203 -11.37 -2.18 -4.24
C HIS A 203 -11.11 -2.92 -5.57
N ASP A 204 -11.56 -2.32 -6.67
CA ASP A 204 -11.42 -2.84 -8.03
C ASP A 204 -10.44 -2.03 -8.90
N MET A 205 -9.45 -1.37 -8.27
CA MET A 205 -8.40 -0.61 -8.97
C MET A 205 -7.19 -1.47 -9.34
N THR A 206 -6.98 -2.58 -8.64
CA THR A 206 -5.87 -3.52 -8.87
C THR A 206 -6.38 -4.96 -8.94
N GLU A 207 -5.62 -5.85 -9.57
CA GLU A 207 -6.01 -7.26 -9.71
C GLU A 207 -5.90 -8.05 -8.40
N ASN A 208 -4.96 -7.66 -7.53
CA ASN A 208 -4.70 -8.25 -6.23
C ASN A 208 -4.45 -7.17 -5.17
N ILE A 209 -4.64 -7.57 -3.91
CA ILE A 209 -4.38 -6.74 -2.72
C ILE A 209 -3.63 -7.62 -1.72
N VAL A 210 -2.47 -7.19 -1.27
CA VAL A 210 -1.66 -7.86 -0.26
C VAL A 210 -1.96 -7.27 1.11
N HIS A 211 -2.51 -8.08 2.01
CA HIS A 211 -2.85 -7.65 3.36
C HIS A 211 -1.74 -8.07 4.32
N LEU A 212 -1.17 -7.10 5.03
CA LEU A 212 -0.28 -7.34 6.16
C LEU A 212 -1.10 -7.40 7.45
N VAL A 213 -1.34 -8.59 7.96
CA VAL A 213 -2.30 -8.89 9.03
C VAL A 213 -1.57 -9.17 10.34
N LEU A 214 -1.93 -8.44 11.40
CA LEU A 214 -1.52 -8.79 12.75
C LEU A 214 -2.43 -9.87 13.33
N ALA A 215 -1.83 -10.98 13.78
CA ALA A 215 -2.54 -12.09 14.39
C ALA A 215 -1.70 -12.77 15.49
N LYS A 216 -2.36 -13.50 16.37
CA LYS A 216 -1.72 -14.31 17.41
C LYS A 216 -1.49 -15.73 16.90
N ALA A 217 -0.23 -16.18 16.91
CA ALA A 217 0.10 -17.58 16.69
C ALA A 217 0.07 -18.36 18.02
N PRO A 218 -0.29 -19.66 18.01
CA PRO A 218 -0.24 -20.51 19.20
C PRO A 218 1.13 -20.50 19.89
N GLY A 219 1.11 -20.43 21.22
CA GLY A 219 2.33 -20.47 22.05
C GLY A 219 3.06 -19.13 22.21
N GLY A 220 2.56 -18.04 21.61
CA GLY A 220 3.07 -16.69 21.86
C GLY A 220 2.77 -16.19 23.28
N PRO A 221 3.60 -15.28 23.84
CA PRO A 221 3.32 -14.65 25.13
C PRO A 221 2.09 -13.74 25.06
N GLU A 222 1.45 -13.47 26.19
CA GLU A 222 0.30 -12.57 26.27
C GLU A 222 0.62 -11.13 25.79
N GLY A 223 -0.40 -10.42 25.33
CA GLY A 223 -0.32 -9.04 24.87
C GLY A 223 0.43 -8.88 23.54
N THR A 224 1.01 -7.70 23.32
CA THR A 224 1.62 -7.32 22.04
C THR A 224 2.83 -8.17 21.63
N LYS A 225 3.53 -8.76 22.61
CA LYS A 225 4.68 -9.64 22.34
C LYS A 225 4.30 -10.97 21.68
N GLY A 226 3.03 -11.37 21.76
CA GLY A 226 2.50 -12.58 21.11
C GLY A 226 1.93 -12.35 19.72
N ILE A 227 2.04 -11.13 19.20
CA ILE A 227 1.51 -10.77 17.89
C ILE A 227 2.60 -10.97 16.84
N SER A 228 2.23 -11.60 15.74
CA SER A 228 3.07 -11.76 14.55
C SER A 228 2.41 -11.11 13.35
N LEU A 229 3.22 -10.84 12.32
CA LEU A 229 2.78 -10.23 11.07
C LEU A 229 2.71 -11.28 9.98
N PHE A 230 1.59 -11.33 9.26
CA PHE A 230 1.36 -12.29 8.19
C PHE A 230 0.99 -11.58 6.89
N LEU A 231 1.52 -12.07 5.78
CA LEU A 231 1.14 -11.66 4.44
C LEU A 231 -0.01 -12.54 3.96
N VAL A 232 -1.15 -11.94 3.63
CA VAL A 232 -2.36 -12.60 3.12
C VAL A 232 -2.81 -11.91 1.83
N PRO A 233 -2.60 -12.50 0.64
CA PRO A 233 -3.09 -11.91 -0.60
C PRO A 233 -4.59 -12.13 -0.72
N LYS A 234 -5.28 -11.20 -1.39
CA LYS A 234 -6.71 -11.33 -1.76
C LYS A 234 -6.96 -12.60 -2.56
N ARG A 235 -6.07 -12.89 -3.51
CA ARG A 235 -6.11 -14.06 -4.39
C ARG A 235 -4.75 -14.76 -4.39
N LEU A 236 -4.81 -16.09 -4.32
CA LEU A 236 -3.65 -16.96 -4.54
C LEU A 236 -3.45 -17.18 -6.05
N SER A 237 -2.26 -17.61 -6.43
CA SER A 237 -2.06 -18.22 -7.76
C SER A 237 -2.91 -19.47 -7.90
N ARG A 238 -3.47 -19.70 -9.09
CA ARG A 238 -4.15 -20.95 -9.44
C ARG A 238 -3.20 -22.16 -9.44
N ASP A 239 -1.89 -21.90 -9.54
CA ASP A 239 -0.84 -22.91 -9.57
C ASP A 239 -0.29 -23.24 -8.17
N TRP A 240 -0.67 -22.46 -7.15
CA TRP A 240 -0.27 -22.72 -5.77
C TRP A 240 -1.12 -23.86 -5.16
N GLN A 241 -0.44 -24.78 -4.47
CA GLN A 241 -1.08 -25.93 -3.82
C GLN A 241 -0.80 -25.96 -2.31
N SER A 242 0.44 -25.72 -1.91
CA SER A 242 0.90 -25.73 -0.51
C SER A 242 2.26 -25.05 -0.39
N GLY A 243 2.58 -24.53 0.80
CA GLY A 243 3.92 -24.07 1.17
C GLY A 243 4.33 -22.72 0.57
N GLY A 244 5.63 -22.58 0.27
CA GLY A 244 6.23 -21.34 -0.24
C GLY A 244 5.81 -20.97 -1.67
N LEU A 245 6.39 -19.89 -2.18
CA LEU A 245 6.01 -19.29 -3.47
C LEU A 245 7.08 -19.39 -4.57
N GLU A 246 8.17 -20.12 -4.31
CA GLU A 246 9.24 -20.31 -5.29
C GLU A 246 8.73 -20.98 -6.58
N GLY A 247 8.96 -20.31 -7.72
CA GLY A 247 8.55 -20.81 -9.04
C GLY A 247 7.04 -20.79 -9.30
N ILE A 248 6.23 -20.24 -8.39
CA ILE A 248 4.78 -20.09 -8.58
C ILE A 248 4.50 -18.92 -9.53
N SER A 249 3.55 -19.10 -10.44
CA SER A 249 3.16 -18.03 -11.38
C SER A 249 2.29 -16.96 -10.71
N HIS A 250 2.15 -15.80 -11.36
CA HIS A 250 1.20 -14.75 -10.98
C HIS A 250 -0.23 -14.97 -11.53
N ASN A 251 -0.55 -16.18 -11.99
CA ASN A 251 -1.86 -16.48 -12.56
C ASN A 251 -2.94 -16.63 -11.48
N LEU A 252 -3.50 -15.52 -11.02
CA LEU A 252 -4.45 -15.48 -9.90
C LEU A 252 -5.69 -16.37 -10.13
N ALA A 253 -6.12 -17.05 -9.06
CA ALA A 253 -7.39 -17.74 -8.99
C ALA A 253 -8.55 -16.72 -8.98
N SER A 254 -9.73 -17.11 -9.49
CA SER A 254 -10.92 -16.25 -9.49
C SER A 254 -11.56 -16.12 -8.10
N VAL A 255 -11.30 -17.09 -7.22
CA VAL A 255 -11.81 -17.14 -5.85
C VAL A 255 -10.89 -16.42 -4.87
N HIS A 256 -11.48 -15.88 -3.80
CA HIS A 256 -10.72 -15.22 -2.74
C HIS A 256 -9.99 -16.24 -1.87
N ASN A 257 -8.85 -15.83 -1.31
CA ASN A 257 -8.05 -16.57 -0.34
C ASN A 257 -8.67 -16.57 1.07
N GLY A 258 -10.01 -16.59 1.19
CA GLY A 258 -10.69 -16.47 2.48
C GLY A 258 -10.67 -15.07 3.12
N VAL A 259 -10.01 -14.08 2.50
CA VAL A 259 -10.07 -12.68 2.90
C VAL A 259 -11.17 -11.95 2.13
N THR A 260 -12.12 -11.36 2.85
CA THR A 260 -13.31 -10.73 2.27
C THR A 260 -13.66 -9.43 2.97
N CYS A 261 -14.27 -8.50 2.23
CA CYS A 261 -14.83 -7.28 2.79
C CYS A 261 -16.31 -7.50 3.11
N SER A 262 -16.73 -7.16 4.33
CA SER A 262 -18.14 -7.27 4.77
C SER A 262 -18.85 -5.93 4.90
N GLY A 263 -18.12 -4.84 4.78
CA GLY A 263 -18.67 -3.50 4.87
C GLY A 263 -17.60 -2.44 4.70
N THR A 264 -18.05 -1.23 4.43
CA THR A 264 -17.24 -0.02 4.40
C THR A 264 -17.86 1.04 5.31
N GLU A 265 -17.03 1.85 5.94
CA GLU A 265 -17.50 2.94 6.80
C GLU A 265 -18.04 4.12 5.99
N GLU A 266 -19.16 4.68 6.46
CA GLU A 266 -19.61 6.02 6.09
C GLU A 266 -18.82 7.03 6.93
N LYS A 267 -18.06 7.90 6.26
CA LYS A 267 -17.07 8.77 6.90
C LYS A 267 -17.47 10.24 6.77
N MET A 268 -16.79 11.11 7.52
CA MET A 268 -16.92 12.56 7.39
C MET A 268 -16.30 13.11 6.09
N GLY A 269 -15.31 12.41 5.53
CA GLY A 269 -14.57 12.81 4.34
C GLY A 269 -13.79 11.63 3.77
N ILE A 270 -12.89 11.89 2.81
CA ILE A 270 -12.12 10.87 2.07
C ILE A 270 -13.00 9.72 1.57
N HIS A 271 -14.18 10.06 1.02
CA HIS A 271 -15.22 9.10 0.65
C HIS A 271 -14.77 8.11 -0.45
N ALA A 272 -13.87 8.52 -1.34
CA ALA A 272 -13.20 7.65 -2.31
C ALA A 272 -11.93 6.96 -1.76
N SER A 273 -11.82 6.80 -0.44
CA SER A 273 -10.85 5.91 0.21
C SER A 273 -11.65 4.82 0.96
N PRO A 274 -11.66 3.58 0.46
CA PRO A 274 -12.33 2.46 1.11
C PRO A 274 -11.84 2.26 2.53
N THR A 275 -12.75 2.11 3.49
CA THR A 275 -12.41 1.88 4.91
C THR A 275 -13.19 0.68 5.37
N CYS A 276 -12.54 -0.48 5.33
CA CYS A 276 -13.23 -1.75 5.23
C CYS A 276 -13.28 -2.48 6.58
N VAL A 277 -14.33 -3.28 6.74
CA VAL A 277 -14.37 -4.40 7.69
C VAL A 277 -13.93 -5.66 6.95
N MET A 278 -12.74 -6.15 7.25
CA MET A 278 -12.11 -7.30 6.61
C MET A 278 -12.30 -8.55 7.47
N ASN A 279 -12.79 -9.62 6.88
CA ASN A 279 -12.89 -10.93 7.52
C ASN A 279 -11.86 -11.87 6.93
N LEU A 280 -11.23 -12.65 7.81
CA LEU A 280 -10.37 -13.76 7.45
C LEU A 280 -11.08 -15.04 7.88
N ASP A 281 -11.33 -15.91 6.91
CA ASP A 281 -11.92 -17.24 7.11
C ASP A 281 -10.97 -18.28 6.51
N ASP A 282 -10.27 -19.02 7.37
CA ASP A 282 -9.19 -19.96 7.02
C ASP A 282 -8.23 -19.46 5.92
N SER A 283 -7.93 -18.16 5.94
CA SER A 283 -7.15 -17.50 4.90
C SER A 283 -5.71 -17.97 4.91
N VAL A 284 -5.14 -18.30 3.75
CA VAL A 284 -3.72 -18.69 3.67
C VAL A 284 -2.85 -17.45 3.85
N GLY A 285 -1.93 -17.52 4.80
CA GLY A 285 -0.92 -16.49 4.98
C GLY A 285 0.47 -17.05 5.24
N TRP A 286 1.47 -16.20 5.04
CA TRP A 286 2.86 -16.48 5.34
C TRP A 286 3.37 -15.53 6.41
N LEU A 287 4.16 -16.05 7.35
CA LEU A 287 4.86 -15.21 8.32
C LEU A 287 5.85 -14.30 7.56
N VAL A 288 5.78 -13.00 7.84
CA VAL A 288 6.71 -11.98 7.35
C VAL A 288 7.93 -11.93 8.24
#